data_AF-A0A2S2QYV7-F1
#
_entry.id   AF-A0A2S2QYV7-F1
#
_cell.length_a   1.000
_cell.length_b   1.000
_cell.length_c   1.000
_cell.angle_alpha   90.00
_cell.angle_beta   90.00
_cell.angle_gamma   90.00
#
_symmetry.space_group_name_H-M   'P 1'
#
loop_
_entity.id
_entity.type
_entity.pdbx_description
1 polymer ?
#
loop_
_entity_poly.entity_id
_entity_poly.type
_entity_poly.pdbx_seq_one_letter_code
_entity_poly.pdbx_strand_id
1 'polypeptide(L)'
;MTYGIQIWGAAKKSNINILQSFQSISLRVITGAPWFVSNQSLHNDLKILTLPELASQSFKKLHTAIINHQNPLISNLHSLTNPINPLRRLKRRWPRDLLI
;
A
#
# COMPACT_ATOMS: atom_id res chain seq x y z
N MET A 1 -4.35 0.51 11.76
CA MET A 1 -4.71 0.13 10.36
C MET A 1 -3.60 -0.56 9.58
N THR A 2 -2.33 -0.47 10.01
CA THR A 2 -1.15 -1.05 9.34
C THR A 2 -1.20 -2.57 9.20
N TYR A 3 -1.76 -3.29 10.19
CA TYR A 3 -1.80 -4.75 10.20
C TYR A 3 -2.42 -5.38 8.95
N GLY A 4 -3.53 -4.82 8.45
CA GLY A 4 -4.24 -5.38 7.30
C GLY A 4 -3.72 -4.92 5.94
N ILE A 5 -2.79 -3.97 5.87
CA ILE A 5 -2.48 -3.29 4.60
C ILE A 5 -1.80 -4.20 3.58
N GLN A 6 -1.16 -5.28 4.03
CA GLN A 6 -0.63 -6.30 3.13
C GLN A 6 -1.73 -7.03 2.34
N ILE A 7 -2.94 -7.12 2.92
CA ILE A 7 -4.10 -7.78 2.32
C ILE A 7 -4.88 -6.80 1.43
N TRP A 8 -5.22 -5.62 1.96
CA TRP A 8 -6.06 -4.65 1.24
C TRP A 8 -5.28 -3.56 0.50
N GLY A 9 -3.96 -3.46 0.66
CA GLY A 9 -3.13 -2.44 0.01
C GLY A 9 -3.09 -2.52 -1.52
N ALA A 10 -3.45 -3.68 -2.08
CA ALA A 10 -3.64 -3.89 -3.51
C ALA A 10 -5.09 -3.65 -3.99
N ALA A 11 -5.97 -3.13 -3.13
CA ALA A 11 -7.36 -2.86 -3.47
C ALA A 11 -7.48 -1.84 -4.61
N LYS A 12 -8.71 -1.69 -5.11
CA LYS A 12 -9.01 -0.72 -6.17
C LYS A 12 -8.61 0.70 -5.73
N LYS A 13 -8.02 1.47 -6.64
CA LYS A 13 -7.59 2.86 -6.41
C LYS A 13 -8.68 3.73 -5.76
N SER A 14 -9.94 3.55 -6.15
CA SER A 14 -11.08 4.27 -5.55
C SER A 14 -11.19 4.05 -4.04
N ASN A 15 -10.99 2.81 -3.57
CA ASN A 15 -11.12 2.47 -2.16
C ASN A 15 -9.92 2.98 -1.36
N ILE A 16 -8.72 2.88 -1.94
CA ILE A 16 -7.49 3.43 -1.34
C ILE A 16 -7.61 4.96 -1.20
N ASN A 17 -8.15 5.63 -2.23
CA ASN A 17 -8.36 7.08 -2.20
C ASN A 17 -9.32 7.51 -1.08
N ILE A 18 -10.40 6.76 -0.84
CA ILE A 18 -11.33 7.06 0.28
C ILE A 18 -10.59 7.01 1.62
N LEU A 19 -9.78 5.97 1.84
CA LEU A 19 -8.98 5.84 3.06
C LEU A 19 -7.90 6.92 3.15
N GLN A 20 -7.30 7.32 2.03
CA GLN A 20 -6.29 8.38 1.98
C GLN A 20 -6.92 9.74 2.33
N SER A 21 -8.12 10.01 1.82
CA SER A 21 -8.88 11.21 2.19
C SER A 21 -9.19 11.22 3.68
N PHE A 22 -9.59 10.09 4.25
CA PHE A 22 -9.81 9.96 5.69
C PHE A 22 -8.52 10.24 6.49
N GLN A 23 -7.38 9.71 6.04
CA GLN A 23 -6.06 10.00 6.63
C GLN A 23 -5.74 11.50 6.56
N SER A 24 -5.85 12.13 5.39
CA SER A 24 -5.58 13.56 5.21
C SER A 24 -6.49 14.46 6.05
N ILE A 25 -7.78 14.13 6.17
CA ILE A 25 -8.71 14.86 7.03
C ILE A 25 -8.30 14.73 8.50
N SER A 26 -7.98 13.51 8.95
CA SER A 26 -7.56 13.26 10.33
C SER A 26 -6.30 14.05 10.68
N LEU A 27 -5.28 14.02 9.80
CA LEU A 27 -4.04 14.79 9.99
C LEU A 27 -4.32 16.29 10.09
N ARG A 28 -5.17 16.82 9.20
CA ARG A 28 -5.53 18.23 9.19
C ARG A 28 -6.25 18.67 10.46
N VAL A 29 -7.18 17.85 10.96
CA VAL A 29 -7.90 18.11 12.22
C VAL A 29 -6.92 18.13 13.40
N ILE A 30 -5.99 17.18 13.45
CA ILE A 30 -5.01 17.09 14.54
C ILE A 30 -4.04 18.28 14.53
N THR A 31 -3.57 18.71 13.36
CA THR A 31 -2.61 19.82 13.24
C THR A 31 -3.25 21.20 13.22
N GLY A 32 -4.58 21.29 13.11
CA GLY A 32 -5.28 22.56 12.92
C GLY A 32 -4.93 23.25 11.59
N ALA A 33 -4.50 22.50 10.58
CA ALA A 33 -3.97 23.08 9.36
C ALA A 33 -5.07 23.70 8.48
N PRO A 34 -4.89 24.97 8.02
CA PRO A 34 -5.88 25.64 7.21
C PRO A 34 -5.99 25.03 5.81
N TRP A 35 -7.15 25.22 5.16
CA TRP A 35 -7.53 24.53 3.92
C TRP A 35 -6.56 24.74 2.75
N PHE A 36 -5.87 25.88 2.70
CA PHE A 36 -4.91 26.22 1.65
C PHE A 36 -3.59 25.45 1.77
N VAL A 37 -3.32 24.82 2.92
CA VAL A 37 -2.16 23.93 3.07
C VAL A 37 -2.43 22.64 2.31
N SER A 38 -1.55 22.35 1.36
CA SER A 38 -1.65 21.14 0.54
C SER A 38 -1.50 19.89 1.41
N ASN A 39 -2.21 18.81 1.03
CA ASN A 39 -2.07 17.52 1.72
C ASN A 39 -0.61 17.01 1.62
N GLN A 40 0.06 17.26 0.49
CA GLN A 40 1.45 16.84 0.32
C GLN A 40 2.39 17.53 1.32
N SER A 41 2.22 18.83 1.55
CA SER A 41 2.97 19.59 2.55
C SER A 41 2.75 18.99 3.94
N LEU A 42 1.50 18.71 4.34
CA LEU A 42 1.20 18.09 5.62
C LEU A 42 1.87 16.72 5.80
N HIS A 43 1.85 15.89 4.77
CA HIS A 43 2.50 14.58 4.82
C HIS A 43 4.03 14.71 4.95
N ASN A 44 4.64 15.64 4.22
CA ASN A 44 6.08 15.90 4.28
C ASN A 44 6.50 16.48 5.64
N ASP A 45 5.77 17.48 6.14
CA ASP A 45 6.07 18.18 7.39
C ASP A 45 5.95 17.24 8.60
N LEU A 46 4.91 16.40 8.62
CA LEU A 46 4.69 15.40 9.67
C LEU A 46 5.54 14.14 9.49
N LYS A 47 6.23 13.99 8.34
CA LYS A 47 6.97 12.79 7.95
C LYS A 47 6.10 11.52 7.97
N ILE A 48 4.82 11.66 7.60
CA ILE A 48 3.85 10.57 7.59
C ILE A 48 3.66 10.10 6.15
N LEU A 49 3.92 8.81 5.92
CA LEU A 49 3.69 8.16 4.64
C LEU A 49 2.22 8.19 4.24
N THR A 50 1.97 8.37 2.95
CA THR A 50 0.65 8.16 2.38
C THR A 50 0.30 6.67 2.37
N LEU A 51 -0.99 6.34 2.30
CA LEU A 51 -1.44 4.95 2.19
C LEU A 51 -0.83 4.15 1.04
N PRO A 52 -0.73 4.66 -0.21
CA PRO A 52 -0.10 3.90 -1.29
C PRO A 52 1.40 3.63 -1.03
N GLU A 53 2.12 4.59 -0.47
CA GLU A 53 3.54 4.40 -0.10
C GLU A 53 3.68 3.37 1.02
N LEU A 54 2.84 3.48 2.05
CA LEU A 54 2.82 2.55 3.16
C LEU A 54 2.44 1.13 2.72
N ALA A 55 1.52 0.99 1.76
CA ALA A 55 1.17 -0.28 1.15
C ALA A 55 2.36 -0.89 0.38
N SER A 56 3.06 -0.09 -0.44
CA SER A 56 4.26 -0.55 -1.15
C SER A 56 5.37 -0.96 -0.17
N GLN A 57 5.65 -0.15 0.84
CA GLN A 57 6.67 -0.46 1.85
C GLN A 57 6.33 -1.72 2.64
N SER A 58 5.06 -1.89 3.02
CA SER A 58 4.60 -3.08 3.75
C SER A 58 4.70 -4.34 2.90
N PHE A 59 4.38 -4.24 1.62
CA PHE A 59 4.50 -5.36 0.69
C PHE A 59 5.97 -5.73 0.44
N LYS A 60 6.85 -4.75 0.26
CA LYS A 60 8.31 -4.97 0.13
C LYS A 60 8.87 -5.70 1.35
N LYS A 61 8.51 -5.27 2.57
CA LYS A 61 8.92 -5.94 3.82
C LYS A 61 8.43 -7.39 3.88
N LEU A 62 7.16 -7.64 3.56
CA LEU A 62 6.61 -8.98 3.52
C LEU A 62 7.31 -9.86 2.47
N HIS A 63 7.55 -9.31 1.29
CA HIS A 63 8.19 -10.02 0.18
C HIS A 63 9.60 -10.47 0.57
N THR A 64 10.39 -9.59 1.22
CA THR A 64 11.72 -9.96 1.75
C THR A 64 11.67 -10.98 2.88
N ALA A 65 10.67 -10.91 3.76
CA ALA A 65 10.55 -11.82 4.91
C ALA A 65 10.19 -13.25 4.50
N ILE A 66 9.56 -13.43 3.35
CA ILE A 66 9.07 -14.72 2.86
C ILE A 66 10.15 -15.54 2.14
N ILE A 67 11.26 -14.93 1.71
CA ILE A 67 12.32 -15.57 0.90
C ILE A 67 12.84 -16.86 1.53
N ASN A 68 13.19 -16.81 2.82
CA ASN A 68 13.82 -17.92 3.55
C ASN A 68 12.86 -18.57 4.56
N HIS A 69 11.56 -18.52 4.30
CA HIS A 69 10.57 -19.03 5.25
C HIS A 69 10.61 -20.58 5.31
N GLN A 70 10.57 -21.15 6.51
CA GLN A 70 10.66 -22.60 6.74
C GLN A 70 9.58 -23.40 6.00
N ASN A 71 8.38 -22.81 5.88
CA ASN A 71 7.28 -23.40 5.12
C ASN A 71 7.47 -23.15 3.60
N PRO A 72 7.65 -24.20 2.78
CA PRO A 72 7.88 -24.07 1.34
C PRO A 72 6.68 -23.47 0.57
N LEU A 73 5.45 -23.63 1.08
CA LEU A 73 4.28 -22.99 0.47
C LEU A 73 4.35 -21.48 0.56
N ILE A 74 4.92 -20.98 1.67
CA ILE A 74 5.09 -19.55 1.90
C ILE A 74 6.25 -19.04 1.04
N SER A 75 7.40 -19.72 1.02
CA SER A 75 8.53 -19.31 0.17
C SER A 75 8.18 -19.26 -1.32
N ASN A 76 7.32 -20.16 -1.80
CA ASN A 76 6.81 -20.14 -3.18
C ASN A 76 6.01 -18.88 -3.53
N LEU A 77 5.45 -18.14 -2.54
CA LEU A 77 4.77 -16.87 -2.76
C LEU A 77 5.72 -15.72 -3.13
N HIS A 78 7.04 -15.90 -2.95
CA HIS A 78 8.05 -14.92 -3.34
C HIS A 78 8.12 -14.72 -4.88
N SER A 79 7.59 -15.65 -5.67
CA SER A 79 7.62 -15.56 -7.13
C SER A 79 6.98 -14.25 -7.66
N LEU A 80 7.76 -13.48 -8.44
CA LEU A 80 7.32 -12.25 -9.10
C LEU A 80 6.45 -12.52 -10.35
N THR A 81 6.47 -13.75 -10.87
CA THR A 81 5.80 -14.13 -12.11
C THR A 81 4.91 -15.35 -11.89
N ASN A 82 3.63 -15.22 -12.28
CA ASN A 82 2.81 -16.39 -12.51
C ASN A 82 3.11 -16.85 -13.94
N PRO A 83 3.57 -18.09 -14.19
CA PRO A 83 3.94 -18.56 -15.53
C PRO A 83 2.82 -18.39 -16.56
N ILE A 84 1.57 -18.36 -16.11
CA ILE A 84 0.37 -18.23 -16.98
C ILE A 84 0.03 -16.77 -17.31
N ASN A 85 0.56 -15.79 -16.54
CA ASN A 85 0.24 -14.35 -16.55
C ASN A 85 -1.09 -13.99 -17.27
N PRO A 86 -2.24 -14.42 -16.72
CA PRO A 86 -3.50 -14.35 -17.44
C PRO A 86 -3.89 -12.91 -17.75
N LEU A 87 -4.58 -12.71 -18.87
CA LEU A 87 -5.11 -11.40 -19.26
C LEU A 87 -5.96 -10.80 -18.12
N ARG A 88 -5.55 -9.62 -17.66
CA ARG A 88 -6.17 -8.99 -16.49
C ARG A 88 -7.44 -8.25 -16.89
N ARG A 89 -8.59 -8.83 -16.57
CA ARG A 89 -9.88 -8.14 -16.72
C ARG A 89 -9.91 -6.88 -15.83
N LEU A 90 -10.40 -5.76 -16.38
CA LEU A 90 -10.58 -4.48 -15.67
C LEU A 90 -9.30 -3.82 -15.12
N LYS A 91 -8.11 -4.12 -15.67
CA LYS A 91 -6.82 -3.53 -15.22
C LYS A 91 -6.60 -3.62 -13.70
N ARG A 92 -7.02 -4.74 -13.08
CA ARG A 92 -6.84 -4.95 -11.63
C ARG A 92 -5.36 -4.97 -11.26
N ARG A 93 -5.02 -4.24 -10.19
CA ARG A 93 -3.72 -4.32 -9.54
C ARG A 93 -3.66 -5.56 -8.66
N TRP A 94 -2.52 -6.23 -8.69
CA TRP A 94 -2.20 -7.36 -7.82
C TRP A 94 -1.17 -6.90 -6.78
N PRO A 95 -1.06 -7.59 -5.63
CA PRO A 95 -0.08 -7.25 -4.60
C PRO A 95 1.35 -7.10 -5.13
N ARG A 96 1.78 -7.99 -6.04
CA ARG A 96 3.06 -7.93 -6.75
C ARG A 96 3.31 -6.66 -7.56
N ASP A 97 2.25 -6.00 -8.06
CA ASP A 97 2.41 -4.74 -8.79
C ASP A 97 2.80 -3.58 -7.86
N LEU A 98 2.77 -3.78 -6.53
CA LEU A 98 3.24 -2.79 -5.53
C LEU A 98 4.76 -2.83 -5.33
N LEU A 99 5.46 -3.81 -5.92
CA LEU A 99 6.93 -3.90 -5.91
C LEU A 99 7.59 -3.01 -6.97
N ILE A 100 6.88 -2.74 -8.07
CA ILE A 100 7.28 -1.86 -9.17
C ILE A 100 7.07 -0.41 -8.76
#